data_AF-A0A840TSF7-F1
#
_entry.id   AF-A0A840TSF7-F1
#
_cell.length_a   1.000
_cell.length_b   1.000
_cell.length_c   1.000
_cell.angle_alpha   90.00
_cell.angle_beta   90.00
_cell.angle_gamma   90.00
#
_symmetry.space_group_name_H-M   'P 1'
#
loop_
_entity.id
_entity.type
_entity.pdbx_description
1 polymer ?
#
loop_
_entity_poly.entity_id
_entity_poly.type
_entity_poly.pdbx_seq_one_letter_code
_entity_poly.pdbx_strand_id
1 'polypeptide(L)' 'MELRPIRNEGEYEQMLEWVDAQFDQKPRLDSPEGVALQVALSYIKLYEDIHYPVLS' A
#
# COMPACT_ATOMS: atom_id res chain seq x y z
N MET A 1 -0.15 -2.96 11.75
CA MET A 1 0.67 -3.51 10.66
C MET A 1 2.06 -2.90 10.76
N GLU A 2 3.10 -3.67 10.49
CA GLU A 2 4.45 -3.12 10.29
C GLU A 2 4.69 -2.96 8.79
N LEU A 3 5.05 -1.75 8.35
CA LEU A 3 5.27 -1.46 6.94
C LEU A 3 6.58 -2.06 6.45
N ARG A 4 6.48 -2.96 5.46
CA ARG A 4 7.61 -3.59 4.79
C ARG A 4 7.27 -3.85 3.31
N PRO A 5 8.26 -3.98 2.42
CA PRO A 5 8.00 -4.37 1.03
C PRO A 5 7.25 -5.70 0.94
N ILE A 6 6.31 -5.77 -0.01
CA ILE A 6 5.44 -6.93 -0.26
C ILE A 6 6.21 -8.00 -1.04
N ARG A 7 6.14 -9.26 -0.60
CA ARG A 7 6.90 -10.38 -1.18
C ARG A 7 6.03 -11.49 -1.75
N ASN A 8 4.74 -11.51 -1.43
CA ASN A 8 3.80 -12.53 -1.87
C ASN A 8 2.36 -11.98 -1.89
N GLU A 9 1.46 -12.74 -2.51
CA GLU A 9 0.05 -12.38 -2.68
C GLU A 9 -0.66 -12.10 -1.34
N GLY A 10 -0.40 -12.90 -0.31
CA GLY A 10 -1.07 -12.71 0.99
C GLY A 10 -0.66 -11.43 1.70
N GLU A 11 0.59 -10.99 1.53
CA GLU A 11 1.06 -9.69 2.00
C GLU A 11 0.47 -8.54 1.16
N TYR A 12 0.23 -8.78 -0.14
CA TYR A 12 -0.43 -7.82 -1.03
C TYR A 12 -1.87 -7.57 -0.60
N GLU A 13 -2.65 -8.64 -0.41
CA GLU A 13 -4.04 -8.57 0.07
C GLU A 13 -4.16 -7.86 1.43
N GLN A 14 -3.29 -8.22 2.39
CA GLN A 14 -3.27 -7.55 3.71
C GLN A 14 -2.96 -6.05 3.61
N MET A 15 -2.06 -5.66 2.70
CA MET A 15 -1.74 -4.25 2.49
C MET A 15 -2.92 -3.52 1.85
N LEU A 16 -3.63 -4.13 0.90
CA LEU A 16 -4.83 -3.58 0.28
C LEU A 16 -5.95 -3.36 1.30
N GLU A 17 -6.24 -4.35 2.15
CA GLU A 17 -7.23 -4.22 3.22
C GLU A 17 -6.89 -3.09 4.19
N TRP A 18 -5.61 -2.96 4.55
CA TRP A 18 -5.18 -1.88 5.44
C TRP A 18 -5.33 -0.51 4.79
N VAL A 19 -4.94 -0.37 3.52
CA VAL A 19 -5.06 0.88 2.74
C VAL A 19 -6.52 1.30 2.59
N ASP A 20 -7.43 0.35 2.32
CA ASP A 20 -8.87 0.61 2.22
C ASP A 20 -9.40 1.27 3.50
N ALA A 21 -9.05 0.72 4.66
CA ALA A 21 -9.42 1.29 5.96
C ALA A 21 -8.82 2.69 6.21
N GLN A 22 -7.68 3.05 5.60
CA GLN A 22 -7.13 4.40 5.72
C GLN A 22 -7.89 5.44 4.89
N PHE A 23 -8.46 5.03 3.75
CA PHE A 23 -9.25 5.96 2.92
C PHE A 23 -10.52 6.44 3.62
N ASP A 24 -11.11 5.60 4.47
CA ASP A 24 -12.22 6.00 5.34
C ASP A 24 -11.79 7.01 6.41
N GLN A 25 -10.57 6.85 6.94
CA GLN A 25 -10.03 7.71 8.00
C GLN A 25 -9.55 9.08 7.49
N LYS A 26 -9.25 9.19 6.19
CA LYS A 26 -8.81 10.43 5.53
C LYS A 26 -7.69 11.15 6.31
N PRO A 27 -6.56 10.48 6.59
CA PRO A 27 -5.47 11.09 7.34
C PRO A 27 -4.94 12.32 6.59
N ARG A 28 -4.45 13.31 7.35
CA ARG A 28 -3.75 14.44 6.73
C ARG A 28 -2.44 13.94 6.13
N LEU A 29 -2.07 14.45 4.96
CA LEU A 29 -0.89 14.01 4.22
C LEU A 29 0.42 14.15 5.02
N ASP A 30 0.50 15.17 5.89
CA ASP A 30 1.66 15.48 6.71
C ASP A 30 1.64 14.78 8.09
N SER A 31 0.59 14.02 8.40
CA SER A 31 0.53 13.25 9.64
C SER A 31 1.34 11.95 9.51
N PRO A 32 1.76 11.34 10.63
CA PRO A 32 2.40 10.03 10.61
C PRO A 32 1.60 8.97 9.85
N GLU A 33 0.27 9.00 9.97
CA GLU A 33 -0.65 8.09 9.27
C GLU A 33 -0.70 8.38 7.76
N GLY A 34 -0.70 9.66 7.36
CA GLY A 34 -0.64 10.05 5.95
C GLY A 34 0.68 9.67 5.28
N VAL A 35 1.79 9.76 6.02
CA VAL A 35 3.11 9.29 5.55
C VAL A 35 3.13 7.76 5.44
N ALA A 36 2.56 7.05 6.43
CA ALA A 36 2.43 5.60 6.39
C ALA A 36 1.60 5.12 5.19
N LEU A 37 0.47 5.78 4.90
CA LEU A 37 -0.37 5.49 3.74
C LEU A 37 0.39 5.68 2.42
N GLN A 38 1.16 6.75 2.27
CA GLN A 38 1.99 6.98 1.08
C GLN A 38 3.05 5.89 0.87
N VAL A 39 3.69 5.42 1.95
CA VAL A 39 4.66 4.33 1.90
C VAL A 39 3.98 3.02 1.50
N ALA A 40 2.83 2.70 2.10
CA ALA A 40 2.04 1.50 1.76
C ALA A 40 1.67 1.46 0.27
N LEU A 41 1.14 2.57 -0.26
CA LEU A 41 0.80 2.71 -1.68
C LEU A 41 2.03 2.55 -2.58
N SER A 42 3.20 3.03 -2.15
CA SER A 42 4.45 2.84 -2.89
C SER A 42 4.87 1.37 -2.96
N TYR A 43 4.66 0.60 -1.89
CA TYR A 43 4.94 -0.84 -1.88
C TYR A 43 3.95 -1.64 -2.72
N ILE A 44 2.66 -1.29 -2.68
CA ILE A 44 1.63 -1.85 -3.57
C ILE A 44 2.03 -1.64 -5.03
N LYS A 45 2.36 -0.39 -5.41
CA LYS A 45 2.77 -0.08 -6.79
C LYS A 45 3.99 -0.89 -7.22
N LEU A 46 5.01 -1.01 -6.38
CA LEU A 46 6.20 -1.78 -6.70
C LEU A 46 5.87 -3.27 -6.96
N TYR A 47 4.97 -3.84 -6.16
CA TYR A 47 4.51 -5.21 -6.35
C TYR A 47 3.73 -5.35 -7.68
N GLU A 48 2.79 -4.44 -7.93
CA GLU A 48 1.98 -4.45 -9.15
C GLU A 48 2.81 -4.27 -10.42
N ASP A 49 3.82 -3.38 -10.41
CA ASP A 49 4.71 -3.17 -11.55
C ASP A 49 5.49 -4.46 -11.91
N ILE A 50 5.75 -5.34 -10.94
CA ILE A 50 6.44 -6.64 -11.13
C ILE A 50 5.47 -7.74 -11.57
N HIS A 51 4.30 -7.82 -10.93
CA HIS A 51 3.39 -8.97 -11.02
C HIS A 51 2.22 -8.76 -11.97
N TYR A 52 1.78 -7.52 -12.15
CA TYR A 52 0.66 -7.12 -13.04
C TYR A 52 1.09 -6.00 -13.99
N PRO A 53 2.16 -6.19 -14.79
CA PRO A 53 2.63 -5.15 -15.69
C PRO A 53 1.53 -4.79 -16.70
N VAL A 54 1.24 -3.50 -16.83
CA VAL A 54 0.37 -3.00 -17.90
C VAL A 54 1.11 -3.21 -19.23
N LEU A 55 0.64 -4.17 -20.03
CA LEU A 55 1.17 -4.40 -21.37
C LEU A 55 0.76 -3.20 -22.25
N SER A 56 1.73 -2.35 -22.57
CA SER A 56 1.60 -1.23 -23.51
C SER A 56 1.54 -1.70 -24.96
#